data_AF-A0A3D6EFS0-F1
#
_entry.id   AF-A0A3D6EFS0-F1
#
_cell.length_a   1.000
_cell.length_b   1.000
_cell.length_c   1.000
_cell.angle_alpha   90.00
_cell.angle_beta   90.00
_cell.angle_gamma   90.00
#
_symmetry.space_group_name_H-M   'P 1'
#
loop_
_entity.id
_entity.type
_entity.pdbx_description
1 polymer ?
#
loop_
_entity_poly.entity_id
_entity_poly.type
_entity_poly.pdbx_seq_one_letter_code
_entity_poly.pdbx_strand_id
1 'polypeptide(L)'
;MALGLAAQDITGVWAQRNSVSENGAEMTVSDTLKIEKDGVFYNAAIMEMSMEDGNGQIVTIKMLISCSGTWDYEAGVLTQAYDVKSIRSEVLQLPESFPKMFANMLAKQAVSELKKHAKRPQRSAVLTLTSDTLKLKDIGEKNSETDTYMRVKTEL
;
A
#
# COMPACT_ATOMS: atom_id res chain seq x y z
N MET A 1 17.43 -28.43 1.54
CA MET A 1 18.24 -27.31 1.01
C MET A 1 17.26 -26.24 0.56
N ALA A 2 17.14 -25.15 1.32
CA ALA A 2 16.34 -24.02 0.89
C ALA A 2 17.13 -23.31 -0.21
N LEU A 3 16.65 -23.40 -1.46
CA LEU A 3 17.11 -22.54 -2.55
C LEU A 3 17.00 -21.11 -2.03
N GLY A 4 18.14 -20.44 -1.85
CA GLY A 4 18.17 -19.04 -1.44
C GLY A 4 17.43 -18.25 -2.50
N LEU A 5 16.23 -17.77 -2.16
CA LEU A 5 15.46 -16.85 -2.99
C LEU A 5 16.39 -15.68 -3.35
N ALA A 6 16.60 -15.43 -4.63
CA ALA A 6 17.45 -14.33 -5.04
C ALA A 6 16.65 -13.03 -4.96
N ALA A 7 17.32 -11.91 -4.66
CA ALA A 7 16.70 -10.58 -4.72
C ALA A 7 16.02 -10.30 -6.08
N GLN A 8 16.41 -10.97 -7.17
CA GLN A 8 15.74 -10.84 -8.47
C GLN A 8 14.31 -11.41 -8.48
N ASP A 9 14.00 -12.40 -7.64
CA ASP A 9 12.70 -13.08 -7.66
C ASP A 9 11.57 -12.22 -7.07
N ILE A 10 11.92 -11.32 -6.14
CA ILE A 10 10.96 -10.40 -5.50
C ILE A 10 10.63 -9.19 -6.40
N THR A 11 11.46 -8.89 -7.40
CA THR A 11 11.20 -7.80 -8.34
C THR A 11 9.95 -8.05 -9.18
N GLY A 12 9.18 -7.00 -9.41
CA GLY A 12 7.88 -7.09 -10.09
C GLY A 12 6.88 -6.08 -9.57
N VAL A 13 5.66 -6.15 -10.12
CA VAL A 13 4.51 -5.37 -9.65
C VAL A 13 3.57 -6.32 -8.92
N TRP A 14 3.25 -5.97 -7.68
CA TRP A 14 2.46 -6.76 -6.76
C TRP A 14 1.25 -5.94 -6.34
N ALA A 15 0.06 -6.53 -6.31
CA ALA A 15 -1.15 -5.86 -5.89
C ALA A 15 -1.90 -6.68 -4.86
N GLN A 16 -2.44 -5.99 -3.85
CA GLN A 16 -3.39 -6.56 -2.91
C GLN A 16 -4.63 -5.68 -2.81
N ARG A 17 -5.77 -6.28 -2.49
CA ARG A 17 -7.03 -5.57 -2.28
C ARG A 17 -7.69 -6.10 -1.03
N ASN A 18 -7.87 -5.21 -0.06
CA ASN A 18 -8.58 -5.47 1.17
C ASN A 18 -9.85 -4.64 1.21
N SER A 19 -10.92 -5.17 1.80
CA SER A 19 -12.20 -4.48 1.88
C SER A 19 -12.83 -4.77 3.23
N VAL A 20 -13.33 -3.72 3.87
CA VAL A 20 -14.03 -3.80 5.15
C VAL A 20 -15.35 -3.05 5.01
N SER A 21 -16.40 -3.57 5.63
CA SER A 21 -17.69 -2.88 5.71
C SER A 21 -18.11 -2.80 7.17
N GLU A 22 -18.49 -1.59 7.59
CA GLU A 22 -18.96 -1.33 8.95
C GLU A 22 -20.05 -0.25 8.91
N ASN A 23 -21.17 -0.50 9.60
CA ASN A 23 -22.26 0.47 9.80
C ASN A 23 -22.76 1.16 8.50
N GLY A 24 -22.84 0.43 7.38
CA GLY A 24 -23.33 0.96 6.10
C GLY A 24 -22.29 1.75 5.28
N ALA A 25 -21.04 1.84 5.76
CA ALA A 25 -19.91 2.29 4.97
C ALA A 25 -19.08 1.08 4.51
N GLU A 26 -18.61 1.13 3.26
CA GLU A 26 -17.65 0.19 2.70
C GLU A 26 -16.35 0.92 2.43
N MET A 27 -15.23 0.37 2.91
CA MET A 27 -13.89 0.86 2.61
C MET A 27 -13.09 -0.22 1.91
N THR A 28 -12.65 0.06 0.70
CA THR A 28 -11.68 -0.75 -0.04
C THR A 28 -10.32 -0.07 -0.02
N VAL A 29 -9.27 -0.82 0.30
CA VAL A 29 -7.88 -0.41 0.11
C VAL A 29 -7.26 -1.30 -0.94
N SER A 30 -6.82 -0.71 -2.05
CA SER A 30 -6.06 -1.40 -3.10
C SER A 30 -4.62 -0.91 -3.08
N ASP A 31 -3.69 -1.75 -2.67
CA ASP A 31 -2.27 -1.42 -2.61
C ASP A 31 -1.49 -2.06 -3.76
N THR A 32 -0.56 -1.30 -4.33
CA THR A 32 0.34 -1.72 -5.40
C THR A 32 1.78 -1.47 -4.97
N LEU A 33 2.54 -2.54 -4.84
CA LEU A 33 3.97 -2.54 -4.54
C LEU A 33 4.76 -2.94 -5.78
N LYS A 34 5.53 -2.00 -6.33
CA LYS A 34 6.48 -2.23 -7.42
C LYS A 34 7.89 -2.24 -6.86
N ILE A 35 8.63 -3.32 -7.11
CA ILE A 35 10.02 -3.49 -6.71
C ILE A 35 10.87 -3.64 -7.97
N GLU A 36 11.76 -2.68 -8.21
CA GLU A 36 12.62 -2.65 -9.40
C GLU A 36 14.01 -3.22 -9.13
N LYS A 37 14.64 -3.75 -10.18
CA LYS A 37 15.96 -4.39 -10.11
C LYS A 37 17.11 -3.44 -9.75
N ASP A 38 16.91 -2.14 -9.92
CA ASP A 38 17.89 -1.10 -9.62
C ASP A 38 17.93 -0.68 -8.13
N GLY A 39 17.17 -1.37 -7.29
CA GLY A 39 17.09 -1.08 -5.85
C GLY A 39 16.05 -0.03 -5.49
N VAL A 40 15.22 0.42 -6.43
CA VAL A 40 14.10 1.35 -6.18
C VAL A 40 12.80 0.59 -5.99
N PHE A 41 11.96 1.05 -5.07
CA PHE A 41 10.59 0.59 -4.96
C PHE A 41 9.60 1.76 -5.01
N TYR A 42 8.36 1.42 -5.37
CA TYR A 42 7.23 2.32 -5.46
C TYR A 42 6.06 1.62 -4.77
N ASN A 43 5.42 2.28 -3.83
CA ASN A 43 4.20 1.79 -3.20
C ASN A 43 3.08 2.82 -3.44
N ALA A 44 1.90 2.34 -3.80
CA ALA A 44 0.74 3.15 -4.08
C ALA A 44 -0.54 2.47 -3.57
N ALA A 45 -1.21 3.11 -2.62
CA ALA A 45 -2.47 2.67 -2.07
C ALA A 45 -3.61 3.59 -2.53
N ILE A 46 -4.64 3.01 -3.12
CA ILE A 46 -5.92 3.67 -3.38
C ILE A 46 -6.88 3.27 -2.26
N MET A 47 -7.34 4.27 -1.51
CA MET A 47 -8.41 4.13 -0.54
C MET A 47 -9.70 4.61 -1.18
N GLU A 48 -10.69 3.73 -1.24
CA GLU A 48 -12.03 3.98 -1.73
C GLU A 48 -13.01 3.78 -0.59
N MET A 49 -13.77 4.81 -0.26
CA MET A 49 -14.80 4.77 0.77
C MET A 49 -16.14 5.08 0.13
N SER A 50 -17.08 4.15 0.25
CA SER A 50 -18.46 4.28 -0.23
C SER A 50 -19.42 4.30 0.96
N MET A 51 -20.32 5.28 1.00
CA MET A 51 -21.30 5.44 2.08
C MET A 51 -22.62 5.97 1.52
N GLU A 52 -23.73 5.72 2.20
CA GLU A 52 -25.02 6.32 1.86
C GLU A 52 -25.10 7.78 2.37
N ASP A 53 -25.61 8.71 1.57
CA ASP A 53 -25.73 10.14 1.90
C ASP A 53 -26.96 10.52 2.75
N GLY A 54 -27.68 9.52 3.26
CA GLY A 54 -28.94 9.71 3.99
C GLY A 54 -30.16 9.97 3.10
N ASN A 55 -29.99 10.13 1.78
CA ASN A 55 -31.06 10.18 0.79
C ASN A 55 -31.16 8.89 -0.04
N GLY A 56 -30.50 7.81 0.39
CA GLY A 56 -30.42 6.56 -0.36
C GLY A 56 -29.40 6.55 -1.50
N GLN A 57 -28.58 7.59 -1.68
CA GLN A 57 -27.56 7.62 -2.72
C GLN A 57 -26.20 7.18 -2.18
N ILE A 58 -25.51 6.31 -2.93
CA ILE A 58 -24.14 5.90 -2.61
C ILE A 58 -23.18 6.98 -3.08
N VAL A 59 -22.34 7.42 -2.15
CA VAL A 59 -21.35 8.46 -2.31
C VAL A 59 -19.97 7.85 -2.13
N THR A 60 -19.10 8.04 -3.11
CA THR A 60 -17.76 7.45 -3.13
C THR A 60 -16.68 8.52 -3.06
N ILE A 61 -15.75 8.34 -2.12
CA ILE A 61 -14.52 9.12 -1.95
C ILE A 61 -13.36 8.23 -2.33
N LYS A 62 -12.52 8.67 -3.28
CA LYS A 62 -11.29 7.95 -3.66
C LYS A 62 -10.08 8.83 -3.44
N MET A 63 -9.09 8.30 -2.74
CA MET A 63 -7.81 8.95 -2.50
C MET A 63 -6.68 8.00 -2.89
N LEU A 64 -5.69 8.52 -3.59
CA LEU A 64 -4.42 7.87 -3.85
C LEU A 64 -3.39 8.40 -2.86
N ILE A 65 -2.60 7.48 -2.32
CA ILE A 65 -1.37 7.81 -1.61
C ILE A 65 -0.26 7.00 -2.22
N SER A 66 0.84 7.66 -2.55
CA SER A 66 1.99 7.01 -3.17
C SER A 66 3.29 7.48 -2.53
N CYS A 67 4.28 6.61 -2.58
CA CYS A 67 5.63 6.89 -2.15
C CYS A 67 6.62 6.00 -2.90
N SER A 68 7.88 6.37 -2.84
CA SER A 68 9.00 5.60 -3.35
C SER A 68 10.13 5.60 -2.34
N GLY A 69 11.10 4.73 -2.57
CA GLY A 69 12.29 4.65 -1.76
C GLY A 69 13.25 3.61 -2.30
N THR A 70 14.16 3.17 -1.46
CA THR A 70 15.10 2.10 -1.78
C THR A 70 14.71 0.82 -1.06
N TRP A 71 15.04 -0.33 -1.63
CA TRP A 71 14.82 -1.62 -1.00
C TRP A 71 16.08 -2.47 -1.00
N ASP A 72 16.12 -3.40 -0.06
CA ASP A 72 17.12 -4.46 0.04
C ASP A 72 16.45 -5.78 0.45
N TYR A 73 17.03 -6.90 0.06
CA TYR A 73 16.52 -8.23 0.40
C TYR A 73 17.67 -9.16 0.79
N GLU A 74 17.74 -9.48 2.08
CA GLU A 74 18.75 -10.35 2.63
C GLU A 74 18.11 -11.34 3.60
N ALA A 75 18.53 -12.62 3.51
CA ALA A 75 18.14 -13.68 4.43
C ALA A 75 16.60 -13.81 4.65
N GLY A 76 15.80 -13.62 3.60
CA GLY A 76 14.33 -13.74 3.69
C GLY A 76 13.63 -12.49 4.24
N VAL A 77 14.34 -11.38 4.41
CA VAL A 77 13.80 -10.13 4.93
C VAL A 77 13.86 -9.05 3.85
N LEU A 78 12.69 -8.53 3.47
CA LEU A 78 12.58 -7.33 2.65
C LEU A 78 12.69 -6.10 3.55
N THR A 79 13.64 -5.23 3.26
CA THR A 79 13.83 -3.95 3.95
C THR A 79 13.50 -2.82 2.99
N GLN A 80 12.56 -1.94 3.36
CA GLN A 80 12.12 -0.80 2.56
C GLN A 80 12.43 0.50 3.30
N ALA A 81 13.30 1.33 2.71
CA ALA A 81 13.63 2.66 3.21
C ALA A 81 12.92 3.71 2.35
N TYR A 82 11.87 4.30 2.93
CA TYR A 82 11.02 5.28 2.26
C TYR A 82 11.73 6.63 2.09
N ASP A 83 11.59 7.25 0.92
CA ASP A 83 11.93 8.66 0.73
C ASP A 83 10.78 9.54 1.22
N VAL A 84 10.95 10.21 2.36
CA VAL A 84 9.97 11.13 2.95
C VAL A 84 9.53 12.23 1.96
N LYS A 85 10.41 12.61 1.01
CA LYS A 85 10.12 13.64 -0.01
C LYS A 85 9.32 13.10 -1.20
N SER A 86 9.24 11.79 -1.39
CA SER A 86 8.47 11.17 -2.48
C SER A 86 7.00 10.96 -2.11
N ILE A 87 6.65 11.01 -0.82
CA ILE A 87 5.27 10.80 -0.35
C ILE A 87 4.33 11.85 -0.94
N ARG A 88 3.30 11.40 -1.66
CA ARG A 88 2.25 12.22 -2.27
C ARG A 88 0.88 11.67 -1.90
N SER A 89 -0.11 12.56 -1.90
CA SER A 89 -1.51 12.18 -1.84
C SER A 89 -2.30 12.98 -2.86
N GLU A 90 -3.32 12.35 -3.43
CA GLU A 90 -4.18 12.91 -4.45
C GLU A 90 -5.62 12.45 -4.19
N VAL A 91 -6.58 13.37 -4.33
CA VAL A 91 -8.00 13.05 -4.27
C VAL A 91 -8.46 12.74 -5.70
N LEU A 92 -8.78 11.47 -5.95
CA LEU A 92 -9.17 10.99 -7.29
C LEU A 92 -10.66 11.18 -7.56
N GLN A 93 -11.48 11.02 -6.52
CA GLN A 93 -12.93 11.20 -6.62
C GLN A 93 -13.44 11.82 -5.33
N LEU A 94 -14.17 12.92 -5.47
CA LEU A 94 -14.84 13.58 -4.36
C LEU A 94 -16.20 14.09 -4.84
N PRO A 95 -17.30 13.77 -4.14
CA PRO A 95 -18.62 14.32 -4.44
C PRO A 95 -18.61 15.85 -4.29
N GLU A 96 -19.33 16.57 -5.16
CA GLU A 96 -19.37 18.04 -5.10
C GLU A 96 -19.92 18.58 -3.77
N SER A 97 -20.87 17.85 -3.18
CA SER A 97 -21.47 18.16 -1.88
C SER A 97 -20.52 17.87 -0.70
N PHE A 98 -19.45 17.12 -0.92
CA PHE A 98 -18.53 16.74 0.16
C PHE A 98 -17.59 17.90 0.50
N PRO A 99 -17.43 18.29 1.78
CA PRO A 99 -16.64 19.45 2.10
C PRO A 99 -15.15 19.20 1.85
N LYS A 100 -14.57 19.94 0.89
CA LYS A 100 -13.17 19.83 0.46
C LYS A 100 -12.16 19.95 1.61
N MET A 101 -12.48 20.69 2.68
CA MET A 101 -11.61 20.80 3.86
C MET A 101 -11.40 19.45 4.55
N PHE A 102 -12.41 18.59 4.64
CA PHE A 102 -12.27 17.25 5.24
C PHE A 102 -11.41 16.33 4.38
N ALA A 103 -11.63 16.32 3.06
CA ALA A 103 -10.80 15.52 2.15
C ALA A 103 -9.32 15.93 2.24
N ASN A 104 -9.04 17.23 2.28
CA ASN A 104 -7.69 17.75 2.47
C ASN A 104 -7.10 17.38 3.84
N MET A 105 -7.91 17.37 4.90
CA MET A 105 -7.48 16.96 6.24
C MET A 105 -7.09 15.47 6.25
N LEU A 106 -7.92 14.59 5.69
CA LEU A 106 -7.64 13.16 5.57
C LEU A 106 -6.35 12.91 4.79
N ALA A 107 -6.20 13.55 3.62
CA ALA A 107 -5.02 13.43 2.79
C ALA A 107 -3.74 13.90 3.53
N LYS A 108 -3.82 15.01 4.29
CA LYS A 108 -2.69 15.50 5.10
C LYS A 108 -2.36 14.58 6.27
N GLN A 109 -3.37 14.06 6.95
CA GLN A 109 -3.18 13.15 8.08
C GLN A 109 -2.51 11.87 7.62
N ALA A 110 -2.97 11.27 6.52
CA ALA A 110 -2.37 10.05 5.99
C ALA A 110 -0.92 10.27 5.52
N VAL A 111 -0.62 11.38 4.85
CA VAL A 111 0.77 11.76 4.53
C VAL A 111 1.61 11.97 5.79
N SER A 112 1.07 12.62 6.81
CA SER A 112 1.76 12.86 8.08
C SER A 112 2.11 11.54 8.78
N GLU A 113 1.18 10.60 8.86
CA GLU A 113 1.44 9.27 9.44
C GLU A 113 2.51 8.53 8.63
N LEU A 114 2.39 8.45 7.30
CA LEU A 114 3.42 7.82 6.48
C LEU A 114 4.79 8.46 6.64
N LYS A 115 4.87 9.79 6.77
CA LYS A 115 6.13 10.47 7.05
C LYS A 115 6.72 10.10 8.41
N LYS A 116 5.90 9.77 9.41
CA LYS A 116 6.39 9.27 10.71
C LYS A 116 6.96 7.86 10.56
N HIS A 117 6.27 6.98 9.83
CA HIS A 117 6.72 5.61 9.57
C HIS A 117 7.98 5.58 8.70
N ALA A 118 8.07 6.45 7.69
CA ALA A 118 9.22 6.59 6.79
C ALA A 118 10.53 7.05 7.47
N LYS A 119 10.51 7.42 8.76
CA LYS A 119 11.73 7.79 9.50
C LYS A 119 12.67 6.61 9.75
N ARG A 120 12.19 5.38 9.60
CA ARG A 120 12.97 4.15 9.78
C ARG A 120 12.65 3.18 8.65
N PRO A 121 13.59 2.33 8.25
CA PRO A 121 13.29 1.27 7.29
C PRO A 121 12.22 0.34 7.86
N GLN A 122 11.19 0.05 7.05
CA GLN A 122 10.26 -1.03 7.32
C GLN A 122 10.94 -2.34 6.97
N ARG A 123 10.72 -3.35 7.82
CA ARG A 123 11.31 -4.68 7.62
C ARG A 123 10.20 -5.70 7.67
N SER A 124 10.10 -6.52 6.64
CA SER A 124 9.05 -7.51 6.51
C SER A 124 9.68 -8.87 6.17
N ALA A 125 9.27 -9.90 6.91
CA ALA A 125 9.64 -11.28 6.60
C ALA A 125 8.88 -11.73 5.36
N VAL A 126 9.58 -12.29 4.38
CA VAL A 126 8.97 -12.90 3.20
C VAL A 126 8.55 -14.32 3.56
N LEU A 127 7.25 -14.51 3.80
CA LEU A 127 6.69 -15.80 4.19
C LEU A 127 6.46 -16.71 2.99
N THR A 128 6.16 -16.13 1.83
CA THR A 128 5.93 -16.85 0.57
C THR A 128 6.34 -15.96 -0.58
N LEU A 129 7.09 -16.51 -1.52
CA LEU A 129 7.44 -15.87 -2.78
C LEU A 129 7.35 -16.91 -3.89
N THR A 130 6.41 -16.72 -4.81
CA THR A 130 6.23 -17.52 -6.03
C THR A 130 6.22 -16.60 -7.25
N SER A 131 6.04 -17.16 -8.45
CA SER A 131 5.83 -16.37 -9.68
C SER A 131 4.63 -15.42 -9.57
N ASP A 132 3.62 -15.76 -8.77
CA ASP A 132 2.33 -15.09 -8.77
C ASP A 132 1.92 -14.55 -7.39
N THR A 133 2.61 -14.92 -6.31
CA THR A 133 2.22 -14.57 -4.94
C THR A 133 3.42 -14.10 -4.11
N LEU A 134 3.21 -13.00 -3.38
CA LEU A 134 4.13 -12.49 -2.38
C LEU A 134 3.38 -12.33 -1.05
N LYS A 135 3.86 -12.98 0.01
CA LYS A 135 3.33 -12.81 1.37
C LYS A 135 4.37 -12.19 2.28
N LEU A 136 4.00 -11.07 2.89
CA LEU A 136 4.87 -10.30 3.78
C LEU A 136 4.27 -10.27 5.18
N LYS A 137 5.13 -10.27 6.19
CA LYS A 137 4.74 -10.04 7.58
C LYS A 137 5.69 -9.06 8.22
N ASP A 138 5.16 -7.97 8.76
CA ASP A 138 5.97 -6.94 9.38
C ASP A 138 6.71 -7.43 10.61
N ILE A 139 7.96 -7.01 10.74
CA ILE A 139 8.86 -7.36 11.83
C ILE A 139 8.94 -6.16 12.79
N GLY A 140 8.74 -6.41 14.07
CA GLY A 140 8.86 -5.39 15.12
C GLY A 140 7.51 -4.82 15.59
N GLU A 141 6.39 -5.25 15.00
CA GLU A 141 5.05 -4.96 15.50
C GLU A 141 4.52 -6.07 16.40
N LYS A 142 3.80 -5.70 17.47
CA LYS A 142 3.24 -6.67 18.43
C LYS A 142 2.12 -7.52 17.82
N ASN A 143 1.32 -6.93 16.95
CA ASN A 143 0.21 -7.56 16.23
C ASN A 143 0.37 -7.31 14.71
N SER A 144 1.51 -7.72 14.15
CA SER A 144 1.81 -7.54 12.73
C SER A 144 0.77 -8.28 11.86
N GLU A 145 0.10 -7.55 10.98
CA GLU A 145 -0.75 -8.15 9.94
C GLU A 145 0.11 -8.85 8.87
N THR A 146 -0.52 -9.75 8.11
CA THR A 146 0.13 -10.44 7.00
C THR A 146 -0.48 -9.94 5.70
N ASP A 147 0.34 -9.28 4.90
CA ASP A 147 -0.06 -8.86 3.56
C ASP A 147 0.08 -10.02 2.57
N THR A 148 -0.88 -10.12 1.65
CA THR A 148 -0.83 -11.12 0.56
C THR A 148 -1.08 -10.42 -0.77
N TYR A 149 -0.02 -10.29 -1.54
CA TYR A 149 -0.06 -9.68 -2.86
C TYR A 149 -0.09 -10.74 -3.96
N MET A 150 -0.77 -10.41 -5.05
CA MET A 150 -0.77 -11.14 -6.31
C MET A 150 0.07 -10.38 -7.35
N ARG A 151 0.81 -11.10 -8.17
CA ARG A 151 1.60 -10.46 -9.23
C ARG A 151 0.68 -9.86 -10.28
N VAL A 152 0.91 -8.61 -10.63
CA VAL A 152 0.24 -7.96 -11.76
C VAL A 152 0.92 -8.44 -13.04
N LYS A 153 0.19 -9.20 -13.84
CA LYS A 153 0.65 -9.59 -15.18
C LYS A 153 0.63 -8.33 -16.05
N THR A 154 1.81 -7.81 -16.36
CA THR A 154 1.93 -6.78 -17.39
C THR A 154 1.74 -7.48 -18.72
N GLU A 155 0.64 -7.21 -19.43
CA GLU A 155 0.54 -7.58 -20.84
C GLU A 155 1.64 -6.78 -21.57
N LEU A 156 2.60 -7.51 -22.15
CA LEU A 156 3.67 -6.96 -22.99
C LEU A 156 3.13 -6.67 -24.39
#